data_AF-A0A932YVP1-F1
#
_entry.id   AF-A0A932YVP1-F1
#
_cell.length_a   1.000
_cell.length_b   1.000
_cell.length_c   1.000
_cell.angle_alpha   90.00
_cell.angle_beta   90.00
_cell.angle_gamma   90.00
#
_symmetry.space_group_name_H-M   'P 1'
#
loop_
_entity.id
_entity.type
_entity.pdbx_description
1 polymer ?
#
loop_
_entity_poly.entity_id
_entity_poly.type
_entity_poly.pdbx_seq_one_letter_code
_entity_poly.pdbx_strand_id
1 'polypeptide(L)' 'MLDNLSARLASIVKQLRGEARLTEANIQDALREVRMALLEADVALPVVRDFIAQVRGRALGQEVLGSLTPGQALVG' A
#
# COMPACT_ATOMS: atom_id res chain seq x y z
N MET A 1 1.34 1.57 21.35
CA MET A 1 0.22 1.43 20.39
C MET A 1 0.61 1.94 19.01
N LEU A 2 1.15 3.16 18.91
CA LEU A 2 1.67 3.71 17.64
C LEU A 2 2.81 2.87 17.02
N ASP A 3 3.63 2.24 17.85
CA ASP A 3 4.78 1.44 17.39
C ASP A 3 4.35 0.14 16.69
N ASN A 4 3.23 -0.45 17.11
CA ASN A 4 2.68 -1.67 16.48
C ASN A 4 2.12 -1.35 15.09
N LEU A 5 1.38 -0.25 14.97
CA LEU A 5 0.89 0.25 13.69
C LEU A 5 2.06 0.56 12.73
N SER A 6 3.08 1.26 13.23
CA SER A 6 4.27 1.60 12.45
C SER A 6 5.00 0.35 11.95
N ALA A 7 5.14 -0.67 12.80
CA ALA A 7 5.77 -1.94 12.43
C ALA A 7 4.97 -2.71 11.37
N ARG A 8 3.63 -2.77 11.50
CA ARG A 8 2.76 -3.42 10.50
C ARG A 8 2.81 -2.71 9.15
N LEU A 9 2.69 -1.38 9.13
CA LEU A 9 2.78 -0.61 7.89
C LEU A 9 4.15 -0.77 7.22
N ALA A 10 5.24 -0.79 7.99
CA ALA A 10 6.58 -1.02 7.45
C ALA A 10 6.72 -2.41 6.81
N SER A 11 6.11 -3.44 7.39
CA SER A 11 6.11 -4.80 6.83
C SER A 11 5.36 -4.85 5.50
N ILE A 12 4.18 -4.24 5.43
CA ILE A 12 3.35 -4.20 4.22
C ILE A 12 4.08 -3.47 3.08
N VAL A 13 4.70 -2.33 3.38
CA VAL A 13 5.50 -1.58 2.38
C VAL A 13 6.70 -2.39 1.89
N LYS A 14 7.35 -3.15 2.78
CA LYS A 14 8.48 -4.01 2.42
C LYS A 14 8.05 -5.16 1.50
N GLN A 15 6.92 -5.80 1.77
CA GLN A 15 6.36 -6.83 0.89
C GLN A 15 6.01 -6.26 -0.49
N LEU A 16 5.33 -5.11 -0.54
CA LEU A 16 4.99 -4.45 -1.81
C LEU A 16 6.22 -4.04 -2.63
N ARG A 17 7.31 -3.63 -1.98
CA ARG A 17 8.59 -3.32 -2.65
C ARG A 17 9.38 -4.56 -3.09
N GLY A 18 9.16 -5.71 -2.43
CA GLY A 18 9.79 -6.98 -2.77
C GLY A 18 9.14 -7.69 -3.96
N GLU A 19 7.90 -7.32 -4.30
CA GLU A 19 7.21 -7.79 -5.49
C GLU A 19 7.80 -7.15 -6.76
N ALA A 20 8.16 -7.97 -7.75
CA ALA A 20 8.76 -7.49 -9.00
C ALA A 20 7.81 -6.59 -9.81
N ARG A 21 6.49 -6.73 -9.62
CA ARG A 21 5.46 -5.89 -10.24
C ARG A 21 4.30 -5.72 -9.27
N LEU A 22 3.83 -4.49 -9.10
CA LEU A 22 2.54 -4.26 -8.46
C LEU A 22 1.44 -4.69 -9.42
N THR A 23 0.75 -5.77 -9.06
CA THR A 23 -0.48 -6.17 -9.73
C THR A 23 -1.68 -5.66 -8.93
N GLU A 24 -2.83 -5.56 -9.59
CA GLU A 24 -4.08 -5.19 -8.92
C GLU A 24 -4.41 -6.15 -7.77
N ALA A 25 -4.12 -7.45 -7.89
CA ALA A 25 -4.36 -8.43 -6.83
C ALA A 25 -3.52 -8.12 -5.58
N ASN A 26 -2.21 -7.90 -5.77
CA ASN A 26 -1.27 -7.62 -4.68
C ASN A 26 -1.62 -6.30 -3.97
N ILE A 27 -2.05 -5.29 -4.73
CA ILE A 27 -2.52 -4.00 -4.19
C ILE A 27 -3.79 -4.21 -3.35
N GLN A 28 -4.76 -4.99 -3.85
CA GLN A 28 -5.99 -5.25 -3.12
C GLN A 28 -5.74 -5.97 -1.80
N ASP A 29 -4.82 -6.94 -1.77
CA ASP A 29 -4.47 -7.67 -0.57
C ASP A 29 -3.79 -6.77 0.47
N ALA A 30 -2.81 -5.96 0.05
CA ALA A 30 -2.19 -4.99 0.95
C ALA A 30 -3.19 -3.95 1.50
N LEU A 31 -4.14 -3.47 0.67
CA LEU A 31 -5.18 -2.55 1.14
C LEU A 31 -6.11 -3.19 2.19
N ARG A 32 -6.34 -4.51 2.12
CA ARG A 32 -7.10 -5.23 3.15
C ARG A 32 -6.36 -5.25 4.48
N GLU A 33 -5.05 -5.53 4.45
CA GLU A 33 -4.22 -5.54 5.66
C GLU A 33 -4.13 -4.16 6.31
N VAL A 34 -3.93 -3.11 5.50
CA VAL A 34 -3.92 -1.71 5.98
C VAL A 34 -5.26 -1.35 6.63
N ARG A 35 -6.38 -1.74 6.03
CA ARG A 35 -7.71 -1.52 6.62
C ARG A 35 -7.84 -2.19 7.99
N MET A 36 -7.38 -3.43 8.14
CA MET A 36 -7.41 -4.14 9.42
C MET A 36 -6.55 -3.44 10.47
N ALA A 37 -5.32 -3.05 10.11
CA ALA A 37 -4.41 -2.36 11.02
C ALA A 37 -4.96 -1.00 11.50
N LEU A 38 -5.67 -0.27 10.64
CA LEU A 38 -6.31 0.99 11.02
C LEU A 38 -7.49 0.77 11.98
N LEU A 39 -8.31 -0.25 11.75
CA LEU A 39 -9.42 -0.59 12.66
C LEU A 39 -8.92 -1.09 14.02
N GLU A 40 -7.85 -1.90 14.05
CA GLU A 40 -7.17 -2.34 15.29
C GLU A 40 -6.57 -1.17 16.09
N ALA A 41 -6.28 -0.05 15.43
CA ALA A 41 -5.73 1.16 16.04
C ALA A 41 -6.82 2.17 16.47
N ASP A 42 -8.07 1.73 16.60
CA ASP A 42 -9.23 2.56 16.96
C ASP A 42 -9.49 3.75 16.02
N VAL A 43 -9.12 3.63 14.74
CA VAL A 43 -9.42 4.65 13.73
C VAL A 43 -10.88 4.57 13.32
N ALA A 44 -11.56 5.71 13.31
CA ALA A 44 -12.97 5.80 12.94
C ALA A 44 -13.24 5.29 11.52
N LEU A 45 -14.30 4.50 11.35
CA LEU A 45 -14.66 3.87 10.07
C LEU A 45 -14.76 4.85 8.88
N PRO A 46 -15.31 6.08 9.00
CA PRO A 46 -15.31 7.05 7.91
C PRO A 46 -13.89 7.39 7.43
N VAL A 47 -12.96 7.61 8.37
CA VAL A 47 -11.56 7.94 8.08
C VAL A 47 -10.87 6.78 7.36
N VAL A 48 -11.11 5.54 7.81
CA VAL A 48 -10.54 4.35 7.16
C VAL A 48 -11.05 4.21 5.72
N ARG A 49 -12.36 4.42 5.50
CA ARG A 49 -12.96 4.32 4.16
C ARG A 49 -12.36 5.35 3.19
N ASP A 50 -12.27 6.60 3.62
CA ASP A 50 -11.74 7.68 2.78
C ASP A 50 -10.25 7.47 2.50
N PHE A 51 -9.47 7.05 3.51
CA PHE A 51 -8.06 6.73 3.34
C PHE A 51 -7.84 5.61 2.31
N ILE A 52 -8.55 4.49 2.44
CA ILE A 52 -8.41 3.35 1.51
C ILE A 52 -8.86 3.75 0.09
N ALA A 53 -9.90 4.56 -0.05
CA ALA A 53 -10.36 5.03 -1.36
C ALA A 53 -9.31 5.91 -2.06
N GLN A 54 -8.68 6.83 -1.32
CA GLN A 54 -7.60 7.68 -1.84
C GLN A 54 -6.38 6.85 -2.25
N VAL A 55 -5.94 5.92 -1.40
CA VAL A 55 -4.77 5.07 -1.69
C VAL A 55 -5.04 4.17 -2.89
N ARG A 56 -6.24 3.57 -3.00
CA ARG A 56 -6.63 2.77 -4.17
C ARG A 56 -6.60 3.59 -5.45
N GLY A 57 -7.15 4.81 -5.43
CA GLY A 57 -7.17 5.69 -6.60
C GLY A 57 -5.76 6.04 -7.10
N ARG A 58 -4.82 6.27 -6.19
CA ARG A 58 -3.40 6.50 -6.55
C ARG A 58 -2.71 5.24 -7.04
N ALA A 59 -2.95 4.10 -6.38
CA ALA A 59 -2.32 2.82 -6.70
C ALA A 59 -2.79 2.22 -8.04
N LEU A 60 -4.02 2.50 -8.47
CA LEU A 60 -4.55 2.10 -9.78
C LEU A 60 -4.37 3.19 -10.85
N GLY A 61 -3.98 4.41 -10.45
CA GLY A 61 -3.69 5.52 -11.34
C GLY A 61 -2.37 5.34 -12.10
N GLN A 62 -2.11 6.25 -13.05
CA GLN A 62 -0.94 6.20 -13.95
C GLN A 62 0.43 6.21 -13.25
N GLU A 63 0.52 6.52 -11.96
CA GLU A 63 1.78 6.53 -11.22
C GLU A 63 2.39 5.14 -11.00
N VAL A 64 1.59 4.06 -11.00
CA VAL A 64 2.10 2.69 -10.79
C VAL A 64 2.47 1.99 -12.10
N LEU A 65 1.83 2.35 -13.22
CA LEU A 65 2.17 1.83 -14.56
C LEU A 65 3.61 2.19 -14.98
N GLY A 66 4.22 3.21 -14.39
CA GLY A 66 5.61 3.59 -14.63
C GLY A 66 6.64 3.07 -13.61
N SER A 67 6.22 2.38 -12.55
CA SER A 67 7.03 2.31 -11.31
C SER A 67 7.78 1.01 -11.02
N LEU A 68 7.55 -0.13 -11.67
CA LEU A 68 8.13 -1.40 -11.20
C LEU A 68 8.52 -2.32 -12.36
N THR A 69 9.74 -2.22 -12.89
CA THR A 69 11.02 -2.44 -12.21
C THR A 69 12.10 -1.38 -12.52
N PRO A 70 12.82 -0.83 -11.52
CA PRO A 70 14.03 -0.02 -11.74
C PRO A 70 15.26 -0.88 -12.04
N GLY A 71 15.12 -1.86 -12.95
CA GLY A 71 16.22 -2.35 -13.78
C GLY A 71 16.27 -1.63 -15.14
N GLN A 72 15.25 -0.80 -15.44
CA GLN A 72 15.05 -0.16 -16.75
C GLN A 72 15.02 1.37 -16.70
N ALA A 73 15.28 1.99 -15.53
CA ALA A 73 15.31 3.44 -15.37
C ALA A 73 16.72 4.07 -15.50
N LEU A 74 17.54 3.59 -16.46
CA LEU A 74 18.83 4.16 -16.92
C LEU A 74 20.04 3.73 -16.05
N VAL A 75 21.04 2.95 -16.50
CA VAL A 75 21.98 3.12 -17.63
C VAL A 75 21.41 3.83 -18.86
N GLY A 76 21.80 5.10 -19.01
CA GLY A 76 21.46 6.00 -20.12
C GLY A 76 21.70 7.44 -19.71
#